data_AF-A0A1N5ZYJ6-F1
#
_entry.id   AF-A0A1N5ZYJ6-F1
#
_cell.length_a   1.000
_cell.length_b   1.000
_cell.length_c   1.000
_cell.angle_alpha   90.00
_cell.angle_beta   90.00
_cell.angle_gamma   90.00
#
_symmetry.space_group_name_H-M   'P 1'
#
loop_
_entity.id
_entity.type
_entity.pdbx_description
1 polymer ?
#
loop_
_entity_poly.entity_id
_entity_poly.type
_entity_poly.pdbx_seq_one_letter_code
_entity_poly.pdbx_strand_id
1 'polypeptide(L)'
;MSHQLFDELIGTPPPPRVDVQGIVRRERRARAARRLGGSLAAVLALAVAGGVSVAVRDQEPGAAPGTPQAVASSPATDTRFRLVFDTDETADATAKRLSQELDRALRKVAPGATWTWMPDYLDEPRKPDGQPPQFTHRGTADFVGSSSGISYQGRKGSLSVSITPDVHRDASAGPAGFHWPCQLPQGIQEDSRYRRVCEAGTTPSGARMKIETLTGKRQKSVQHLIAIQLPGNRALQAGVLNMVGVDESAVPAQPQAPLSMEQLKAIALAIADQVKA
;
A
#
# COMPACT_ATOMS: atom_id res chain seq x y z
N MET A 1 14.63 27.32 53.66
CA MET A 1 13.54 28.32 53.46
C MET A 1 13.62 28.90 52.04
N SER A 2 13.53 28.08 50.98
CA SER A 2 13.79 28.52 49.59
C SER A 2 12.79 27.99 48.57
N HIS A 3 11.71 27.33 48.99
CA HIS A 3 10.70 26.75 48.10
C HIS A 3 9.46 27.62 47.87
N GLN A 4 9.30 28.74 48.59
CA GLN A 4 8.09 29.58 48.48
C GLN A 4 8.15 30.67 47.41
N LEU A 5 9.32 30.98 46.83
CA LEU A 5 9.43 32.08 45.87
C LEU A 5 9.14 31.68 44.41
N PHE A 6 9.04 30.39 44.10
CA PHE A 6 8.77 29.94 42.73
C PHE A 6 7.28 29.71 42.44
N ASP A 7 6.45 29.49 43.46
CA ASP A 7 5.01 29.26 43.28
C ASP A 7 4.20 30.54 43.03
N GLU A 8 4.72 31.73 43.37
CA GLU A 8 4.01 33.01 43.12
C GLU A 8 4.25 33.61 41.73
N LEU A 9 5.25 33.14 40.96
CA LEU A 9 5.57 33.70 39.64
C LEU A 9 4.90 32.97 38.47
N ILE A 10 4.25 31.83 38.73
CA ILE A 10 3.54 31.06 37.70
C ILE A 10 2.05 31.36 37.86
N GLY A 11 1.60 32.40 37.17
CA GLY A 11 0.17 32.74 37.08
C GLY A 11 -0.67 31.52 36.68
N THR A 12 -1.91 31.47 37.16
CA THR A 12 -2.83 30.37 36.87
C THR A 12 -2.95 30.17 35.36
N PRO A 13 -2.68 28.95 34.85
CA PRO A 13 -2.73 28.70 33.41
C PRO A 13 -4.14 29.01 32.90
N PRO A 14 -4.27 29.69 31.74
CA PRO A 14 -5.56 30.01 31.19
C PRO A 14 -6.34 28.72 30.91
N PRO A 15 -7.67 28.71 31.11
CA PRO A 15 -8.46 27.52 30.85
C PRO A 15 -8.29 27.09 29.39
N PRO A 16 -8.18 25.78 29.12
CA PRO A 16 -8.00 25.28 27.76
C PRO A 16 -9.19 25.70 26.90
N ARG A 17 -8.93 26.49 25.85
CA ARG A 17 -9.94 27.00 24.90
C ARG A 17 -10.52 25.92 23.99
N VAL A 18 -9.97 24.71 24.04
CA VAL A 18 -10.32 23.61 23.15
C VAL A 18 -10.96 22.50 23.98
N ASP A 19 -12.25 22.29 23.76
CA ASP A 19 -13.00 21.19 24.35
C ASP A 19 -12.64 19.88 23.64
N VAL A 20 -11.50 19.30 24.03
CA VAL A 20 -11.01 18.02 23.52
C VAL A 20 -12.05 16.91 23.75
N GLN A 21 -12.75 16.95 24.89
CA GLN A 21 -13.77 15.94 25.23
C GLN A 21 -14.97 16.02 24.29
N GLY A 22 -15.43 17.23 23.95
CA GLY A 22 -16.50 17.46 22.98
C GLY A 22 -16.15 16.95 21.57
N ILE A 23 -14.91 17.16 21.13
CA ILE A 23 -14.41 16.66 19.83
C ILE A 23 -14.43 15.14 19.79
N VAL A 24 -13.85 14.47 20.80
CA VAL A 24 -13.80 13.00 20.88
C VAL A 24 -15.22 12.40 20.92
N ARG A 25 -16.14 13.04 21.67
CA ARG A 25 -17.53 12.57 21.77
C ARG A 25 -18.28 12.71 20.44
N ARG A 26 -18.00 13.76 19.67
CA ARG A 26 -18.57 14.00 18.34
C ARG A 26 -18.08 12.96 17.31
N GLU A 27 -16.79 12.67 17.28
CA GLU A 27 -16.24 11.61 16.40
C GLU A 27 -16.78 10.23 16.74
N ARG A 28 -16.87 9.90 18.04
CA ARG A 28 -17.37 8.58 18.48
C ARG A 28 -18.83 8.36 18.07
N ARG A 29 -19.68 9.39 18.13
CA ARG A 29 -21.06 9.33 17.60
C ARG A 29 -21.11 9.16 16.08
N ALA A 30 -20.28 9.89 15.34
CA ALA A 30 -20.24 9.77 13.88
C ALA A 30 -19.84 8.36 13.41
N ARG A 31 -18.87 7.72 14.09
CA ARG A 31 -18.50 6.32 13.81
C ARG A 31 -19.60 5.32 14.17
N ALA A 32 -20.31 5.53 15.28
CA ALA A 32 -21.40 4.65 15.69
C ALA A 32 -22.57 4.67 14.68
N ALA A 33 -22.91 5.84 14.15
CA ALA A 33 -23.97 5.98 13.14
C ALA A 33 -23.63 5.23 11.83
N ARG A 34 -22.36 5.26 11.39
CA ARG A 34 -21.92 4.54 10.18
C ARG A 34 -22.00 3.02 10.30
N ARG A 35 -21.89 2.47 11.51
CA ARG A 35 -21.97 1.02 11.73
C ARG A 35 -23.39 0.46 11.73
N LEU A 36 -24.41 1.31 11.91
CA LEU A 36 -25.81 0.89 11.97
C LEU A 36 -26.56 1.01 10.63
N GLY A 37 -25.99 1.70 9.64
CA GLY A 37 -26.65 1.94 8.34
C GLY A 37 -26.21 1.03 7.18
N GLY A 38 -25.29 0.08 7.41
CA GLY A 38 -24.58 -0.62 6.33
C GLY A 38 -24.82 -2.12 6.26
N SER A 39 -26.08 -2.57 6.16
CA SER A 39 -26.36 -3.98 5.85
C SER A 39 -27.82 -4.22 5.46
N LEU A 40 -28.22 -3.82 4.24
CA LEU A 40 -29.45 -4.29 3.58
C LEU A 40 -29.48 -3.91 2.08
N ALA A 41 -28.69 -4.61 1.25
CA ALA A 41 -28.85 -4.80 -0.21
C ALA A 41 -27.60 -5.56 -0.72
N ALA A 42 -27.61 -6.62 -1.53
CA ALA A 42 -28.64 -7.34 -2.26
C ALA A 42 -28.14 -8.77 -2.49
N VAL A 43 -29.02 -9.76 -2.34
CA VAL A 43 -28.80 -11.15 -2.78
C VAL A 43 -29.89 -11.44 -3.82
N LEU A 44 -29.53 -11.45 -5.11
CA LEU A 44 -30.27 -11.97 -6.28
C LEU A 44 -29.49 -11.47 -7.52
N ALA A 45 -29.13 -12.22 -8.55
CA ALA A 45 -29.33 -13.60 -8.99
C ALA A 45 -28.19 -13.93 -9.97
N LEU A 46 -27.71 -15.18 -10.03
CA LEU A 46 -27.01 -15.65 -11.22
C LEU A 46 -27.63 -16.97 -11.66
N ALA A 47 -28.39 -16.84 -12.75
CA ALA A 47 -29.07 -17.92 -13.44
C ALA A 47 -28.13 -18.59 -14.46
N VAL A 48 -28.43 -19.85 -14.67
CA VAL A 48 -27.83 -20.87 -15.52
C VAL A 48 -27.82 -20.51 -17.01
N ALA A 49 -26.69 -20.76 -17.69
CA ALA A 49 -26.60 -21.22 -19.08
C ALA A 49 -25.18 -21.77 -19.28
N GLY A 50 -24.90 -23.03 -19.64
CA GLY A 50 -25.67 -23.97 -20.46
C GLY A 50 -25.12 -23.95 -21.89
N GLY A 51 -24.13 -24.80 -22.20
CA GLY A 51 -23.56 -24.88 -23.55
C GLY A 51 -22.44 -25.91 -23.69
N VAL A 52 -22.78 -27.20 -23.65
CA VAL A 52 -21.88 -28.30 -24.07
C VAL A 52 -22.31 -28.71 -25.47
N SER A 53 -21.51 -28.34 -26.47
CA SER A 53 -21.67 -28.79 -27.86
C SER A 53 -20.71 -29.94 -28.11
N VAL A 54 -21.20 -31.18 -28.05
CA VAL A 54 -20.48 -32.36 -28.57
C VAL A 54 -20.73 -32.40 -30.07
N ALA A 55 -19.70 -32.10 -30.87
CA ALA A 55 -19.69 -32.38 -32.29
C ALA A 55 -18.79 -33.61 -32.53
N VAL A 56 -19.44 -34.76 -32.68
CA VAL A 56 -18.88 -35.94 -33.35
C VAL A 56 -18.77 -35.58 -34.82
N ARG A 57 -17.60 -35.78 -35.43
CA ARG A 57 -17.46 -35.72 -36.89
C ARG A 57 -16.72 -36.96 -37.37
N ASP A 58 -17.37 -37.62 -38.31
CA ASP A 58 -16.97 -38.83 -38.99
C ASP A 58 -15.57 -38.72 -39.61
N GLN A 59 -14.85 -39.82 -39.49
CA GLN A 59 -13.52 -40.04 -40.05
C GLN A 59 -13.67 -40.78 -41.38
N GLU A 60 -13.38 -40.08 -42.49
CA GLU A 60 -13.23 -40.69 -43.82
C GLU A 60 -11.79 -40.45 -44.33
N PRO A 61 -11.15 -41.41 -45.04
CA PRO A 61 -9.71 -41.43 -45.23
C PRO A 61 -9.25 -40.81 -46.55
N GLY A 62 -8.13 -40.08 -46.49
CA GLY A 62 -7.18 -39.98 -47.60
C GLY A 62 -7.11 -38.63 -48.32
N ALA A 63 -6.13 -37.80 -47.93
CA ALA A 63 -5.47 -36.87 -48.84
C ALA A 63 -4.10 -36.44 -48.29
N ALA A 64 -3.16 -36.28 -49.22
CA ALA A 64 -1.75 -35.88 -49.18
C ALA A 64 -1.22 -34.97 -48.03
N PRO A 65 0.10 -34.98 -47.77
CA PRO A 65 0.72 -34.18 -46.71
C PRO A 65 0.64 -32.68 -47.03
N GLY A 66 -0.37 -32.02 -46.47
CA GLY A 66 -0.52 -30.58 -46.48
C GLY A 66 0.48 -29.92 -45.53
N THR A 67 1.08 -28.82 -46.00
CA THR A 67 1.94 -27.91 -45.24
C THR A 67 1.33 -27.57 -43.87
N PRO A 68 2.13 -27.55 -42.78
CA PRO A 68 1.64 -27.22 -41.45
C PRO A 68 1.06 -25.80 -41.44
N GLN A 69 -0.26 -25.69 -41.33
CA GLN A 69 -0.95 -24.44 -41.06
C GLN A 69 -0.52 -23.95 -39.67
N ALA A 70 0.13 -22.80 -39.63
CA ALA A 70 0.44 -22.11 -38.40
C ALA A 70 -0.87 -21.77 -37.69
N VAL A 71 -1.12 -22.43 -36.55
CA VAL A 71 -2.27 -22.15 -35.72
C VAL A 71 -2.11 -20.73 -35.19
N ALA A 72 -3.01 -19.83 -35.63
CA ALA A 72 -3.03 -18.46 -35.17
C ALA A 72 -3.16 -18.44 -33.64
N SER A 73 -2.11 -17.98 -32.96
CA SER A 73 -2.11 -17.83 -31.51
C SER A 73 -3.11 -16.72 -31.16
N SER A 74 -4.17 -17.07 -30.44
CA SER A 74 -5.13 -16.08 -29.94
C SER A 74 -4.39 -15.00 -29.14
N PRO A 75 -4.71 -13.71 -29.33
CA PRO A 75 -4.07 -12.64 -28.59
C PRO A 75 -4.29 -12.86 -27.10
N ALA A 76 -3.21 -12.78 -26.32
CA ALA A 76 -3.29 -12.91 -24.87
C ALA A 76 -4.19 -11.80 -24.30
N THR A 77 -5.20 -12.18 -23.51
CA THR A 77 -6.09 -11.24 -22.84
C THR A 77 -5.28 -10.35 -21.88
N ASP A 78 -5.40 -9.03 -22.04
CA ASP A 78 -4.77 -8.06 -21.14
C ASP A 78 -5.45 -8.11 -19.76
N THR A 79 -4.75 -8.65 -18.76
CA THR A 79 -5.24 -8.81 -17.38
C THR A 79 -5.01 -7.58 -16.50
N ARG A 80 -4.40 -6.52 -17.04
CA ARG A 80 -4.06 -5.29 -16.31
C ARG A 80 -5.29 -4.41 -16.06
N PHE A 81 -5.26 -3.65 -14.97
CA PHE A 81 -6.35 -2.81 -14.51
C PHE A 81 -5.97 -1.33 -14.48
N ARG A 82 -6.98 -0.47 -14.61
CA ARG A 82 -6.84 0.98 -14.46
C ARG A 82 -7.09 1.36 -13.01
N LEU A 83 -6.39 2.39 -12.55
CA LEU A 83 -6.68 3.02 -11.27
C LEU A 83 -7.73 4.11 -11.50
N VAL A 84 -8.94 3.90 -10.98
CA VAL A 84 -10.10 4.79 -11.14
C VAL A 84 -10.58 5.19 -9.76
N PHE A 85 -10.65 6.50 -9.51
CA PHE A 85 -11.01 7.10 -8.21
C PHE A 85 -12.10 8.18 -8.36
N ASP A 86 -12.90 8.08 -9.43
CA ASP A 86 -13.88 9.11 -9.80
C ASP A 86 -15.11 9.09 -8.89
N THR A 87 -15.44 7.92 -8.34
CA THR A 87 -16.54 7.69 -7.38
C THR A 87 -16.07 6.80 -6.23
N ASP A 88 -16.80 6.79 -5.12
CA ASP A 88 -16.50 5.89 -3.98
C ASP A 88 -16.54 4.41 -4.41
N GLU A 89 -17.51 4.00 -5.24
CA GLU A 89 -17.63 2.62 -5.71
C GLU A 89 -16.45 2.19 -6.60
N THR A 90 -15.99 3.09 -7.49
CA THR A 90 -14.84 2.81 -8.36
C THR A 90 -13.53 2.83 -7.58
N ALA A 91 -13.41 3.71 -6.57
CA ALA A 91 -12.28 3.75 -5.66
C ALA A 91 -12.20 2.47 -4.82
N ASP A 92 -13.32 1.99 -4.27
CA ASP A 92 -13.42 0.72 -3.53
C ASP A 92 -13.06 -0.49 -4.40
N ALA A 93 -13.54 -0.51 -5.65
CA ALA A 93 -13.19 -1.56 -6.61
C ALA A 93 -11.68 -1.56 -6.92
N THR A 94 -11.09 -0.38 -7.12
CA THR A 94 -9.65 -0.20 -7.34
C THR A 94 -8.84 -0.62 -6.11
N ALA A 95 -9.26 -0.20 -4.91
CA ALA A 95 -8.64 -0.55 -3.64
C ALA A 95 -8.66 -2.07 -3.40
N LYS A 96 -9.80 -2.73 -3.62
CA LYS A 96 -9.94 -4.19 -3.54
C LYS A 96 -9.01 -4.89 -4.54
N ARG A 97 -8.92 -4.38 -5.77
CA ARG A 97 -8.02 -4.94 -6.78
C ARG A 97 -6.55 -4.80 -6.37
N LEU A 98 -6.15 -3.64 -5.85
CA LEU A 98 -4.80 -3.42 -5.33
C LEU A 98 -4.47 -4.37 -4.18
N SER A 99 -5.39 -4.60 -3.23
CA SER A 99 -5.20 -5.59 -2.16
C SER A 99 -4.95 -6.99 -2.71
N GLN A 100 -5.71 -7.40 -3.73
CA GLN A 100 -5.55 -8.72 -4.37
C GLN A 100 -4.21 -8.86 -5.10
N GLU A 101 -3.78 -7.82 -5.84
CA GLU A 101 -2.51 -7.86 -6.55
C GLU A 101 -1.31 -7.80 -5.60
N LEU A 102 -1.41 -7.05 -4.49
CA LEU A 102 -0.40 -7.07 -3.43
C LEU A 102 -0.29 -8.44 -2.76
N ASP A 103 -1.41 -9.09 -2.40
CA ASP A 103 -1.36 -10.44 -1.85
C ASP A 103 -0.76 -11.42 -2.85
N ARG A 104 -1.22 -11.40 -4.11
CA ARG A 104 -0.66 -12.26 -5.17
C ARG A 104 0.84 -12.05 -5.34
N ALA A 105 1.30 -10.80 -5.41
CA ALA A 105 2.72 -10.47 -5.54
C ALA A 105 3.53 -10.97 -4.32
N LEU A 106 3.00 -10.77 -3.11
CA LEU A 106 3.66 -11.25 -1.89
C LEU A 106 3.77 -12.78 -1.88
N ARG A 107 2.68 -13.50 -2.19
CA ARG A 107 2.68 -14.97 -2.24
C ARG A 107 3.67 -15.52 -3.26
N LYS A 108 3.85 -14.83 -4.38
CA LYS A 108 4.81 -15.19 -5.42
C LYS A 108 6.26 -14.97 -4.97
N VAL A 109 6.56 -13.83 -4.35
CA VAL A 109 7.94 -13.42 -4.02
C VAL A 109 8.43 -13.99 -2.69
N ALA A 110 7.54 -14.14 -1.72
CA ALA A 110 7.85 -14.61 -0.38
C ALA A 110 6.86 -15.74 0.01
N PRO A 111 6.96 -16.92 -0.63
CA PRO A 111 6.11 -18.06 -0.27
C PRO A 111 6.36 -18.43 1.20
N GLY A 112 5.30 -18.41 2.01
CA GLY A 112 5.36 -18.60 3.46
C GLY A 112 5.25 -17.32 4.29
N ALA A 113 5.21 -16.14 3.66
CA ALA A 113 4.84 -14.91 4.37
C ALA A 113 3.39 -14.99 4.86
N THR A 114 3.12 -14.45 6.05
CA THR A 114 1.78 -14.38 6.63
C THR A 114 1.43 -12.95 7.02
N TRP A 115 0.18 -12.57 6.80
CA TRP A 115 -0.37 -11.32 7.28
C TRP A 115 -0.66 -11.41 8.77
N THR A 116 -0.37 -10.33 9.47
CA THR A 116 -0.63 -10.17 10.90
C THR A 116 -1.33 -8.86 11.16
N TRP A 117 -2.29 -8.85 12.07
CA TRP A 117 -2.90 -7.62 12.55
C TRP A 117 -1.81 -6.65 13.03
N MET A 118 -1.81 -5.44 12.47
CA MET A 118 -0.96 -4.36 12.95
C MET A 118 -1.75 -3.62 14.05
N PRO A 119 -1.35 -3.76 15.32
CA PRO A 119 -2.10 -3.17 16.40
C PRO A 119 -1.98 -1.65 16.37
N ASP A 120 -3.09 -0.96 16.63
CA ASP A 120 -3.12 0.49 16.77
C ASP A 120 -2.49 0.93 18.11
N TYR A 121 -2.52 0.04 19.11
CA TYR A 121 -2.03 0.26 20.47
C TYR A 121 -1.11 -0.85 20.96
N LEU A 122 -0.27 -0.54 21.94
CA LEU A 122 0.72 -1.46 22.49
C LEU A 122 0.14 -2.74 23.09
N ASP A 123 -1.04 -2.64 23.67
CA ASP A 123 -1.76 -3.68 24.41
C ASP A 123 -2.69 -4.54 23.55
N GLU A 124 -2.88 -4.17 22.28
CA GLU A 124 -3.69 -4.98 21.36
C GLU A 124 -2.96 -6.29 21.00
N PRO A 125 -3.63 -7.46 21.16
CA PRO A 125 -3.02 -8.73 20.85
C PRO A 125 -2.75 -8.85 19.34
N ARG A 126 -1.48 -9.05 18.99
CA ARG A 126 -1.02 -9.29 17.62
C ARG A 126 -1.42 -10.68 17.16
N LYS A 127 -2.64 -10.80 16.64
CA LYS A 127 -3.14 -12.06 16.07
C LYS A 127 -2.91 -12.07 14.56
N PRO A 128 -2.47 -13.18 13.97
CA PRO A 128 -2.63 -13.40 12.54
C PRO A 128 -4.12 -13.24 12.21
N ASP A 129 -4.46 -12.24 11.42
CA ASP A 129 -5.79 -12.10 10.80
C ASP A 129 -5.83 -12.78 9.43
N GLY A 130 -4.65 -13.04 8.85
CA GLY A 130 -4.49 -13.65 7.53
C GLY A 130 -4.95 -12.74 6.39
N GLN A 131 -5.30 -11.48 6.68
CA GLN A 131 -5.90 -10.57 5.72
C GLN A 131 -4.83 -9.63 5.14
N PRO A 132 -4.77 -9.48 3.81
CA PRO A 132 -3.95 -8.44 3.22
C PRO A 132 -4.44 -7.05 3.67
N PRO A 133 -3.56 -6.05 3.61
CA PRO A 133 -3.91 -4.68 3.93
C PRO A 133 -5.10 -4.22 3.07
N GLN A 134 -6.10 -3.60 3.71
CA GLN A 134 -7.23 -2.99 3.04
C GLN A 134 -6.86 -1.58 2.61
N PHE A 135 -6.78 -1.33 1.30
CA PHE A 135 -6.53 0.00 0.78
C PHE A 135 -7.70 0.92 1.13
N THR A 136 -7.35 2.10 1.65
CA THR A 136 -8.32 3.16 1.94
C THR A 136 -8.03 4.35 1.04
N HIS A 137 -9.09 4.96 0.51
CA HIS A 137 -9.02 6.22 -0.20
C HIS A 137 -9.58 7.33 0.72
N ARG A 138 -9.07 8.56 0.58
CA ARG A 138 -9.53 9.72 1.36
C ARG A 138 -10.39 10.67 0.49
N GLY A 139 -11.36 10.12 -0.24
CA GLY A 139 -12.20 10.85 -1.20
C GLY A 139 -11.67 10.78 -2.63
N THR A 140 -11.82 11.85 -3.40
CA THR A 140 -11.48 11.97 -4.85
C THR A 140 -10.00 12.23 -5.13
N ALA A 141 -9.16 12.27 -4.11
CA ALA A 141 -7.73 12.40 -4.30
C ALA A 141 -7.18 11.07 -4.86
N ASP A 142 -6.27 11.14 -5.85
CA ASP A 142 -5.49 9.99 -6.37
C ASP A 142 -4.57 9.32 -5.33
N PHE A 143 -4.83 9.56 -4.04
CA PHE A 143 -4.12 8.99 -2.91
C PHE A 143 -4.88 7.77 -2.38
N VAL A 144 -4.24 6.62 -2.48
CA VAL A 144 -4.72 5.38 -1.87
C VAL A 144 -3.58 4.72 -1.14
N GLY A 145 -3.80 4.29 0.11
CA GLY A 145 -2.75 3.73 0.94
C GLY A 145 -3.25 2.62 1.84
N SER A 146 -2.34 1.72 2.17
CA SER A 146 -2.56 0.71 3.20
C SER A 146 -1.27 0.23 3.83
N SER A 147 -1.42 -0.36 5.01
CA SER A 147 -0.35 -1.00 5.75
C SER A 147 -0.91 -2.18 6.53
N SER A 148 -0.18 -3.29 6.57
CA SER A 148 -0.49 -4.42 7.43
C SER A 148 0.80 -4.97 8.03
N GLY A 149 0.67 -5.71 9.12
CA GLY A 149 1.78 -6.46 9.66
C GLY A 149 2.10 -7.66 8.77
N ILE A 150 3.37 -8.00 8.68
CA ILE A 150 3.85 -9.16 7.93
C ILE A 150 4.82 -9.95 8.79
N SER A 151 4.72 -11.28 8.71
CA SER A 151 5.68 -12.22 9.29
C SER A 151 6.28 -13.09 8.19
N TYR A 152 7.61 -13.15 8.10
CA TYR A 152 8.31 -14.00 7.13
C TYR A 152 9.67 -14.45 7.66
N GLN A 153 9.95 -15.76 7.55
CA GLN A 153 11.21 -16.37 8.02
C GLN A 153 11.54 -16.02 9.48
N GLY A 154 10.55 -16.06 10.36
CA GLY A 154 10.70 -15.74 11.79
C GLY A 154 10.83 -14.25 12.12
N ARG A 155 10.84 -13.37 11.12
CA ARG A 155 10.90 -11.91 11.28
C ARG A 155 9.52 -11.30 11.15
N LYS A 156 9.24 -10.27 11.94
CA LYS A 156 7.98 -9.50 11.87
C LYS A 156 8.23 -8.05 11.46
N GLY A 157 7.25 -7.41 10.85
CA GLY A 157 7.36 -6.00 10.48
C GLY A 157 6.06 -5.46 9.95
N SER A 158 6.08 -4.27 9.37
CA SER A 158 4.97 -3.73 8.59
C SER A 158 5.33 -3.68 7.11
N LEU A 159 4.37 -4.00 6.27
CA LEU A 159 4.42 -3.79 4.82
C LEU A 159 3.35 -2.75 4.46
N SER A 160 3.79 -1.65 3.86
CA SER A 160 2.93 -0.56 3.42
C SER A 160 3.00 -0.40 1.91
N VAL A 161 1.87 -0.09 1.29
CA VAL A 161 1.81 0.30 -0.12
C VAL A 161 0.92 1.52 -0.24
N SER A 162 1.35 2.50 -1.02
CA SER A 162 0.56 3.67 -1.35
C SER A 162 0.72 4.03 -2.83
N ILE A 163 -0.29 4.71 -3.36
CA ILE A 163 -0.27 5.37 -4.64
C ILE A 163 -0.54 6.83 -4.37
N THR A 164 0.28 7.70 -4.95
CA THR A 164 0.22 9.15 -4.76
C THR A 164 0.33 9.86 -6.11
N PRO A 165 -0.15 11.12 -6.24
CA PRO A 165 0.13 11.91 -7.43
C PRO A 165 1.63 12.11 -7.65
N ASP A 166 2.10 11.89 -8.88
CA ASP A 166 3.45 12.20 -9.34
C ASP A 166 3.61 13.71 -9.60
N VAL A 167 2.54 14.38 -10.03
CA VAL A 167 2.45 15.84 -10.11
C VAL A 167 1.16 16.33 -9.46
N HIS A 168 1.18 17.45 -8.74
CA HIS A 168 -0.05 18.13 -8.33
C HIS A 168 -0.61 18.96 -9.50
N ARG A 169 -1.94 19.05 -9.56
CA ARG A 169 -2.66 19.78 -10.62
C ARG A 169 -2.46 21.30 -10.59
N ASP A 170 -2.09 21.88 -9.43
CA ASP A 170 -1.98 23.33 -9.25
C ASP A 170 -0.53 23.79 -9.00
N ALA A 171 0.00 24.58 -9.93
CA ALA A 171 1.35 25.16 -9.85
C ALA A 171 1.54 26.16 -8.68
N SER A 172 0.44 26.67 -8.10
CA SER A 172 0.46 27.60 -6.97
C SER A 172 0.62 26.94 -5.59
N ALA A 173 0.53 25.60 -5.51
CA ALA A 173 0.62 24.85 -4.25
C ALA A 173 2.06 24.57 -3.78
N GLY A 174 3.07 25.11 -4.45
CA GLY A 174 4.49 24.80 -4.20
C GLY A 174 4.97 23.58 -4.99
N PRO A 175 6.25 23.17 -4.86
CA PRO A 175 6.81 22.03 -5.61
C PRO A 175 6.25 20.72 -5.04
N ALA A 176 5.05 20.32 -5.47
CA ALA A 176 4.36 19.16 -4.93
C ALA A 176 4.09 18.13 -6.04
N GLY A 177 5.12 17.36 -6.36
CA GLY A 177 5.06 16.11 -7.10
C GLY A 177 5.92 15.09 -6.40
N PHE A 178 5.87 13.82 -6.80
CA PHE A 178 6.77 12.83 -6.22
C PHE A 178 8.23 13.23 -6.51
N HIS A 179 9.04 13.40 -5.47
CA HIS A 179 10.43 13.81 -5.62
C HIS A 179 11.30 12.60 -6.06
N TRP A 180 11.51 12.47 -7.37
CA TRP A 180 12.30 11.38 -7.95
C TRP A 180 13.80 11.45 -7.71
N PRO A 181 14.47 12.62 -7.73
CA PRO A 181 15.90 12.67 -7.47
C PRO A 181 16.24 12.15 -6.06
N CYS A 182 17.33 11.41 -5.95
CA CYS A 182 17.83 11.01 -4.64
C CYS A 182 18.38 12.19 -3.83
N GLN A 183 18.92 13.20 -4.51
CA GLN A 183 19.36 14.43 -3.87
C GLN A 183 18.14 15.20 -3.36
N LEU A 184 18.12 15.56 -2.08
CA LEU A 184 17.02 16.34 -1.51
C LEU A 184 16.99 17.76 -2.14
N PRO A 185 15.80 18.39 -2.23
CA PRO A 185 15.71 19.78 -2.66
C PRO A 185 16.56 20.71 -1.80
N GLN A 186 17.04 21.80 -2.38
CA GLN A 186 17.83 22.80 -1.66
C GLN A 186 17.04 23.33 -0.45
N GLY A 187 17.72 23.43 0.70
CA GLY A 187 17.11 23.90 1.95
C GLY A 187 16.39 22.80 2.76
N ILE A 188 16.21 21.60 2.21
CA ILE A 188 15.67 20.45 2.95
C ILE A 188 16.83 19.66 3.54
N GLN A 189 16.90 19.61 4.87
CA GLN A 189 17.88 18.79 5.58
C GLN A 189 17.41 17.33 5.65
N GLU A 190 18.34 16.38 5.57
CA GLU A 190 18.04 14.99 5.85
C GLU A 190 17.52 14.84 7.28
N ASP A 191 16.53 13.97 7.47
CA ASP A 191 16.05 13.65 8.81
C ASP A 191 17.18 13.06 9.64
N SER A 192 17.65 13.84 10.62
CA SER A 192 18.78 13.48 11.47
C SER A 192 18.58 12.17 12.25
N ARG A 193 17.34 11.68 12.38
CA ARG A 193 17.01 10.40 13.03
C ARG A 193 17.45 9.19 12.22
N TYR A 194 17.58 9.33 10.90
CA TYR A 194 17.90 8.23 10.00
C TYR A 194 19.23 8.48 9.28
N ARG A 195 19.91 7.39 8.91
CA ARG A 195 20.89 7.39 7.83
C ARG A 195 20.15 6.96 6.57
N ARG A 196 20.19 7.80 5.54
CA ARG A 196 19.53 7.54 4.27
C ARG A 196 20.54 7.04 3.23
N VAL A 197 20.17 5.98 2.52
CA VAL A 197 20.84 5.53 1.30
C VAL A 197 19.79 5.51 0.21
N CYS A 198 20.02 6.19 -0.91
CA CYS A 198 19.08 6.30 -2.00
C CYS A 198 19.76 6.01 -3.33
N GLU A 199 19.09 5.24 -4.18
CA GLU A 199 19.48 4.96 -5.55
C GLU A 199 18.30 5.27 -6.49
N ALA A 200 18.55 6.07 -7.52
CA ALA A 200 17.61 6.33 -8.59
C ALA A 200 17.92 5.42 -9.78
N GLY A 201 16.89 4.97 -10.48
CA GLY A 201 17.04 4.10 -11.64
C GLY A 201 15.77 3.98 -12.46
N THR A 202 15.67 2.93 -13.26
CA THR A 202 14.52 2.64 -14.11
C THR A 202 14.06 1.19 -13.93
N THR A 203 12.76 0.96 -14.05
CA THR A 203 12.20 -0.40 -14.15
C THR A 203 12.56 -1.03 -15.50
N PRO A 204 12.38 -2.35 -15.67
CA PRO A 204 12.51 -3.00 -16.99
C PRO A 204 11.59 -2.41 -18.07
N SER A 205 10.44 -1.85 -17.67
CA SER A 205 9.49 -1.15 -18.54
C SER A 205 9.90 0.30 -18.86
N GLY A 206 11.04 0.78 -18.34
CA GLY A 206 11.54 2.13 -18.55
C GLY A 206 10.92 3.19 -17.63
N ALA A 207 10.05 2.81 -16.69
CA ALA A 207 9.47 3.75 -15.73
C ALA A 207 10.53 4.22 -14.72
N ARG A 208 10.43 5.47 -14.25
CA ARG A 208 11.32 5.98 -13.19
C ARG A 208 11.13 5.14 -11.92
N MET A 209 12.24 4.84 -11.25
CA MET A 209 12.26 4.09 -10.01
C MET A 209 13.23 4.74 -9.02
N LYS A 210 12.88 4.68 -7.74
CA LYS A 210 13.75 5.10 -6.64
C LYS A 210 13.73 4.04 -5.54
N ILE A 211 14.90 3.71 -5.03
CA ILE A 211 15.10 2.74 -3.96
C ILE A 211 15.75 3.47 -2.79
N GLU A 212 15.17 3.35 -1.59
CA GLU A 212 15.68 4.01 -0.39
C GLU A 212 15.79 3.01 0.76
N THR A 213 16.89 3.09 1.51
CA THR A 213 17.00 2.45 2.82
C THR A 213 17.19 3.54 3.87
N LEU A 214 16.32 3.55 4.87
CA LEU A 214 16.42 4.40 6.05
C LEU A 214 16.82 3.53 7.23
N THR A 215 17.95 3.87 7.87
CA THR A 215 18.42 3.18 9.09
C THR A 215 18.34 4.13 10.28
N GLY A 216 17.47 3.84 11.25
CA GLY A 216 17.31 4.63 12.46
C GLY A 216 18.55 4.58 13.34
N LYS A 217 19.10 5.75 13.68
CA LYS A 217 20.36 5.87 14.44
C LYS A 217 20.23 5.41 15.90
N ARG A 218 19.05 5.58 16.51
CA ARG A 218 18.82 5.28 17.95
C ARG A 218 18.31 3.86 18.20
N GLN A 219 17.43 3.37 17.35
CA GLN A 219 16.69 2.12 17.60
C GLN A 219 17.05 0.99 16.63
N LYS A 220 18.01 1.20 15.72
CA LYS A 220 18.38 0.24 14.67
C LYS A 220 17.17 -0.17 13.80
N SER A 221 16.19 0.71 13.66
CA SER A 221 15.10 0.53 12.71
C SER A 221 15.66 0.52 11.29
N VAL A 222 15.10 -0.32 10.43
CA VAL A 222 15.47 -0.45 9.02
C VAL A 222 14.17 -0.41 8.25
N GLN A 223 14.06 0.61 7.40
CA GLN A 223 12.98 0.76 6.44
C GLN A 223 13.56 0.66 5.04
N HIS A 224 13.00 -0.22 4.22
CA HIS A 224 13.24 -0.23 2.79
C HIS A 224 12.03 0.37 2.09
N LEU A 225 12.27 1.25 1.11
CA LEU A 225 11.25 1.93 0.32
C LEU A 225 11.58 1.77 -1.16
N ILE A 226 10.57 1.44 -1.95
CA ILE A 226 10.63 1.38 -3.42
C ILE A 226 9.54 2.30 -3.94
N ALA A 227 9.91 3.23 -4.82
CA ALA A 227 8.95 4.03 -5.56
C ALA A 227 9.08 3.79 -7.05
N ILE A 228 7.95 3.64 -7.75
CA ILE A 228 7.89 3.39 -9.19
C ILE A 228 6.86 4.31 -9.82
N GLN A 229 7.24 4.95 -10.92
CA GLN A 229 6.32 5.79 -11.68
C GLN A 229 5.26 4.92 -12.34
N LEU A 230 4.00 5.31 -12.16
CA LEU A 230 2.85 4.67 -12.78
C LEU A 230 2.29 5.57 -13.90
N PRO A 231 1.51 4.99 -14.83
CA PRO A 231 0.72 5.77 -15.78
C PRO A 231 -0.22 6.77 -15.10
N GLY A 232 -0.57 7.83 -15.83
CA GLY A 232 -1.54 8.83 -15.36
C GLY A 232 -1.01 9.76 -14.26
N ASN A 233 0.30 10.07 -14.28
CA ASN A 233 0.94 10.96 -13.30
C ASN A 233 0.77 10.48 -11.85
N ARG A 234 1.05 9.20 -11.61
CA ARG A 234 0.98 8.58 -10.28
C ARG A 234 2.31 7.93 -9.93
N ALA A 235 2.57 7.75 -8.64
CA ALA A 235 3.72 7.04 -8.11
C ALA A 235 3.24 5.96 -7.15
N LEU A 236 3.63 4.71 -7.40
CA LEU A 236 3.54 3.61 -6.44
C LEU A 236 4.68 3.77 -5.44
N GLN A 237 4.40 3.65 -4.16
CA GLN A 237 5.41 3.50 -3.12
C GLN A 237 5.11 2.23 -2.32
N ALA A 238 6.09 1.33 -2.21
CA ALA A 238 6.05 0.16 -1.35
C ALA A 238 7.13 0.30 -0.28
N GLY A 239 6.81 -0.08 0.95
CA GLY A 239 7.71 0.04 2.09
C GLY A 239 7.64 -1.17 3.00
N VAL A 240 8.78 -1.60 3.54
CA VAL A 240 8.84 -2.58 4.62
C VAL A 240 9.67 -2.05 5.77
N LEU A 241 9.17 -2.22 6.99
CA LEU A 241 9.84 -1.80 8.22
C LEU A 241 10.08 -3.04 9.11
N ASN A 242 11.22 -3.10 9.79
CA ASN A 242 11.59 -4.16 10.74
C ASN A 242 10.95 -4.03 12.14
N MET A 243 9.85 -3.29 12.23
CA MET A 243 9.11 -3.01 13.45
C MET A 243 7.62 -3.24 13.22
N VAL A 244 6.91 -3.64 14.27
CA VAL A 244 5.46 -3.87 14.25
C VAL A 244 4.81 -2.87 15.18
N GLY A 245 4.00 -1.97 14.63
CA GLY A 245 3.27 -0.95 15.40
C GLY A 245 3.45 0.45 14.82
N VAL A 246 2.58 1.35 15.24
CA VAL A 246 2.52 2.74 14.76
C VAL A 246 3.51 3.65 15.48
N ASP A 247 4.00 3.24 16.66
CA ASP A 247 4.92 4.01 17.49
C ASP A 247 6.31 3.35 17.51
N GLU A 248 7.33 4.11 17.10
CA GLU A 248 8.71 3.64 17.11
C GLU A 248 9.21 3.29 18.53
N SER A 249 8.57 3.82 19.57
CA SER A 249 8.91 3.51 20.97
C SER A 249 8.32 2.20 21.49
N ALA A 250 7.34 1.63 20.79
CA ALA A 250 6.52 0.53 21.28
C ALA A 250 7.19 -0.85 21.19
N VAL A 251 8.00 -1.08 20.15
CA VAL A 251 8.62 -2.40 19.90
C VAL A 251 10.04 -2.23 19.44
N PRO A 252 11.02 -2.89 20.09
CA PRO A 252 12.39 -2.89 19.61
C PRO A 252 12.47 -3.37 18.15
N ALA A 253 13.22 -2.66 17.33
CA ALA A 253 13.48 -3.07 15.96
C ALA A 253 14.23 -4.40 15.92
N GLN A 254 13.81 -5.28 15.01
CA GLN A 254 14.56 -6.51 14.74
C GLN A 254 15.81 -6.19 13.92
N PRO A 255 16.89 -6.99 13.97
CA PRO A 255 18.09 -6.72 13.19
C PRO A 255 17.87 -6.58 11.68
N GLN A 256 16.80 -7.19 11.15
CA GLN A 256 16.47 -7.20 9.73
C GLN A 256 14.97 -7.06 9.51
N ALA A 257 14.60 -6.43 8.39
CA ALA A 257 13.21 -6.38 7.93
C ALA A 257 12.71 -7.77 7.51
N PRO A 258 11.39 -8.04 7.60
CA PRO A 258 10.83 -9.33 7.19
C PRO A 258 11.05 -9.63 5.71
N LEU A 259 11.15 -8.61 4.86
CA LEU A 259 11.48 -8.74 3.44
C LEU A 259 12.82 -8.07 3.15
N SER A 260 13.62 -8.66 2.27
CA SER A 260 14.82 -8.00 1.74
C SER A 260 14.44 -6.87 0.77
N MET A 261 15.41 -6.01 0.46
CA MET A 261 15.24 -4.98 -0.56
C MET A 261 14.80 -5.56 -1.92
N GLU A 262 15.46 -6.63 -2.36
CA GLU A 262 15.13 -7.28 -3.64
C GLU A 262 13.73 -7.90 -3.65
N GLN A 263 13.28 -8.46 -2.53
CA GLN A 263 11.92 -8.96 -2.41
C GLN A 263 10.90 -7.82 -2.47
N LEU A 264 11.14 -6.72 -1.76
CA LEU A 264 10.25 -5.55 -1.82
C LEU A 264 10.20 -4.98 -3.25
N LYS A 265 11.36 -4.87 -3.92
CA LYS A 265 11.46 -4.42 -5.31
C LYS A 265 10.66 -5.33 -6.26
N ALA A 266 10.79 -6.64 -6.13
CA ALA A 266 10.03 -7.60 -6.94
C ALA A 266 8.51 -7.49 -6.72
N ILE A 267 8.06 -7.26 -5.47
CA ILE A 267 6.64 -7.01 -5.17
C ILE A 267 6.17 -5.71 -5.82
N ALA A 268 6.93 -4.62 -5.67
CA ALA A 268 6.58 -3.32 -6.23
C ALA A 268 6.49 -3.37 -7.77
N LEU A 269 7.46 -4.01 -8.43
CA LEU A 269 7.45 -4.23 -9.88
C LEU A 269 6.23 -5.05 -10.31
N ALA A 270 5.93 -6.15 -9.60
CA ALA A 270 4.77 -6.99 -9.92
C ALA A 270 3.45 -6.21 -9.83
N ILE A 271 3.29 -5.30 -8.86
CA ILE A 271 2.11 -4.44 -8.75
C ILE A 271 2.08 -3.41 -9.88
N ALA A 272 3.21 -2.73 -10.14
CA ALA A 272 3.32 -1.72 -11.18
C ALA A 272 3.00 -2.28 -12.57
N ASP A 273 3.46 -3.50 -12.88
CA ASP A 273 3.20 -4.18 -14.16
C ASP A 273 1.72 -4.52 -14.37
N GLN A 274 0.92 -4.58 -13.30
CA GLN A 274 -0.53 -4.81 -13.38
C GLN A 274 -1.33 -3.53 -13.62
N VAL A 275 -0.71 -2.35 -13.51
CA VAL A 275 -1.37 -1.06 -13.71
C VAL A 275 -1.21 -0.61 -15.16
N LYS A 276 -2.32 -0.32 -15.85
CA LYS A 276 -2.31 0.24 -17.20
C LYS A 276 -2.74 1.71 -17.21
N ALA A 277 -2.39 2.39 -18.30
CA ALA A 277 -2.80 3.75 -18.63
C ALA A 277 -4.32 3.90 -18.81
#